data_AF-A0A2V6LI44-F1
#
_entry.id   AF-A0A2V6LI44-F1
#
_cell.length_a   1.000
_cell.length_b   1.000
_cell.length_c   1.000
_cell.angle_alpha   90.00
_cell.angle_beta   90.00
_cell.angle_gamma   90.00
#
_symmetry.space_group_name_H-M   'P 1'
#
loop_
_entity.id
_entity.type
_entity.pdbx_description
1 polymer ?
#
loop_
_entity_poly.entity_id
_entity_poly.type
_entity_poly.pdbx_seq_one_letter_code
_entity_poly.pdbx_strand_id
1 'polypeptide(L)'
;FSFVAIGIVAAMIIFPLRSVTYLKRHERIKPIAAEINALLPSAQRLYAIDPDFQPYLFYVRAPITYLTTLDELPADAHYFLIQPRHQRKFESNPRWRPCGRNSWLIHRPIVTKKACFSPSSTDDGPRTSPRRLAQSNNRQPITEARDASRFAFLFDAIEPARRIIRMNTRIISALIALVAIAFIASIASAQTPAPQPSAPPTTVTSPVVSAPATTTASPNEAEMMKQMMELAKLNENHKLLADLAGSWSTSVKMMEPGKEPSVSKGNVTFKSIMNDRYFIGDHSGSMKMPGADGKMKDFAFKGMSIDGYDNVKQKFISSWMDNLGTGIMTMEGTYDPATKTFTYTGETEMVPGMKTPVRAVVKITDKNHHTFEWYENRGGQETKTLEISYTRKK
;
A
#
# COMPACT_ATOMS: atom_id res chain seq x y z
N PHE A 1 -42.68 -11.77 2.59
CA PHE A 1 -41.71 -11.33 1.56
C PHE A 1 -41.48 -9.81 1.50
N SER A 2 -42.48 -8.94 1.72
CA SER A 2 -42.29 -7.48 1.59
C SER A 2 -41.39 -6.81 2.64
N PHE A 3 -41.42 -7.23 3.92
CA PHE A 3 -40.62 -6.56 4.95
C PHE A 3 -39.11 -6.85 4.86
N VAL A 4 -38.72 -8.03 4.38
CA VAL A 4 -37.32 -8.40 4.16
C VAL A 4 -36.73 -7.63 2.98
N ALA A 5 -37.50 -7.49 1.89
CA ALA A 5 -37.09 -6.70 0.73
C ALA A 5 -36.89 -5.21 1.09
N ILE A 6 -37.79 -4.63 1.88
CA ILE A 6 -37.66 -3.24 2.36
C ILE A 6 -36.44 -3.07 3.27
N GLY A 7 -36.15 -4.06 4.13
CA GLY A 7 -34.97 -4.06 4.99
C GLY A 7 -33.65 -4.08 4.20
N ILE A 8 -33.58 -4.87 3.12
CA ILE A 8 -32.40 -4.94 2.24
C ILE A 8 -32.19 -3.63 1.49
N VAL A 9 -33.26 -3.03 0.96
CA VAL A 9 -33.18 -1.75 0.25
C VAL A 9 -32.77 -0.62 1.20
N ALA A 10 -33.31 -0.58 2.42
CA ALA A 10 -32.91 0.38 3.44
C ALA A 10 -31.43 0.21 3.84
N ALA A 11 -30.95 -1.02 4.00
CA ALA A 11 -29.54 -1.30 4.29
C ALA A 11 -28.62 -0.86 3.14
N MET A 12 -29.01 -1.10 1.89
CA MET A 12 -28.26 -0.67 0.71
C MET A 12 -28.16 0.85 0.55
N ILE A 13 -29.09 1.62 1.10
CA ILE A 13 -29.06 3.10 1.06
C ILE A 13 -28.33 3.65 2.30
N ILE A 14 -28.61 3.12 3.48
CA ILE A 14 -28.03 3.62 4.75
C ILE A 14 -26.54 3.29 4.85
N PHE A 15 -26.12 2.12 4.36
CA PHE A 15 -24.72 1.70 4.40
C PHE A 15 -23.76 2.62 3.62
N PRO A 16 -23.99 2.99 2.35
CA PRO A 16 -23.12 3.94 1.64
C PRO A 16 -23.21 5.34 2.23
N LEU A 17 -24.39 5.82 2.65
CA LEU A 17 -24.51 7.14 3.29
C LEU A 17 -23.72 7.25 4.60
N ARG A 18 -23.78 6.22 5.45
CA ARG A 18 -22.96 6.16 6.67
C ARG A 18 -21.49 5.90 6.38
N SER A 19 -21.16 5.06 5.40
CA SER A 19 -19.76 4.77 5.04
C SER A 19 -19.08 5.99 4.44
N VAL A 20 -19.74 6.73 3.55
CA VAL A 20 -19.20 7.97 2.96
C VAL A 20 -19.04 9.07 4.01
N THR A 21 -20.01 9.23 4.91
CA THR A 21 -19.87 10.20 6.02
C THR A 21 -18.82 9.76 7.04
N TYR A 22 -18.67 8.46 7.29
CA TYR A 22 -17.62 7.91 8.14
C TYR A 22 -16.22 8.10 7.53
N LEU A 23 -16.05 7.80 6.24
CA LEU A 23 -14.81 7.99 5.48
C LEU A 23 -14.42 9.47 5.41
N LYS A 24 -15.38 10.36 5.09
CA LYS A 24 -15.15 11.82 5.15
C LYS A 24 -14.75 12.31 6.54
N ARG A 25 -15.32 11.74 7.60
CA ARG A 25 -14.99 12.08 9.00
C ARG A 25 -13.63 11.52 9.44
N HIS A 26 -13.07 10.54 8.73
CA HIS A 26 -11.78 9.92 9.02
C HIS A 26 -10.66 10.32 8.02
N GLU A 27 -10.95 11.20 7.05
CA GLU A 27 -9.97 11.76 6.11
C GLU A 27 -9.07 12.78 6.83
N ARG A 28 -8.09 12.30 7.59
CA ARG A 28 -7.13 13.15 8.33
C ARG A 28 -6.00 13.73 7.47
N ILE A 29 -5.84 13.25 6.22
CA ILE A 29 -4.65 13.53 5.40
C ILE A 29 -4.63 14.98 4.87
N LYS A 30 -5.72 15.42 4.23
CA LYS A 30 -5.84 16.78 3.67
C LYS A 30 -5.83 17.91 4.72
N PRO A 31 -6.55 17.81 5.85
CA PRO A 31 -6.54 18.89 6.84
C PRO A 31 -5.17 19.07 7.50
N ILE A 32 -4.40 17.98 7.70
CA ILE A 32 -3.03 18.06 8.20
C ILE A 32 -2.14 18.81 7.21
N ALA A 33 -2.18 18.44 5.93
CA ALA A 33 -1.42 19.17 4.91
C ALA A 33 -1.82 20.65 4.80
N ALA A 34 -3.10 20.98 4.99
CA ALA A 34 -3.56 22.36 5.03
C ALA A 34 -3.00 23.14 6.24
N GLU A 35 -2.89 22.50 7.41
CA GLU A 35 -2.27 23.09 8.60
C GLU A 35 -0.77 23.34 8.39
N ILE A 36 -0.07 22.38 7.75
CA ILE A 36 1.34 22.55 7.34
C ILE A 36 1.47 23.74 6.37
N ASN A 37 0.63 23.79 5.34
CA ASN A 37 0.63 24.87 4.34
C ASN A 37 0.27 26.25 4.93
N ALA A 38 -0.47 26.31 6.04
CA ALA A 38 -0.76 27.56 6.73
C ALA A 38 0.43 28.09 7.56
N LEU A 39 1.32 27.19 7.98
CA LEU A 39 2.50 27.53 8.78
C LEU A 39 3.75 27.81 7.93
N LEU A 40 3.82 27.23 6.73
CA LEU A 40 4.94 27.35 5.80
C LEU A 40 4.67 28.38 4.69
N PRO A 41 5.51 29.42 4.55
CA PRO A 41 5.53 30.24 3.35
C PRO A 41 5.84 29.35 2.13
N SER A 42 5.08 29.47 1.05
CA SER A 42 5.22 28.60 -0.14
C SER A 42 6.60 28.65 -0.81
N ALA A 43 7.38 29.70 -0.58
CA ALA A 43 8.73 29.88 -1.12
C ALA A 43 9.85 29.20 -0.30
N GLN A 44 9.55 28.75 0.93
CA GLN A 44 10.54 28.17 1.84
C GLN A 44 10.58 26.64 1.72
N ARG A 45 11.77 26.06 1.82
CA ARG A 45 11.96 24.60 1.75
C ARG A 45 11.60 23.93 3.07
N LEU A 46 10.88 22.82 2.98
CA LEU A 46 10.58 21.93 4.10
C LEU A 46 11.52 20.71 4.05
N TYR A 47 12.34 20.53 5.09
CA TYR A 47 13.21 19.35 5.19
C TYR A 47 12.52 18.26 6.02
N ALA A 48 12.24 17.10 5.43
CA ALA A 48 11.62 15.98 6.13
C ALA A 48 12.70 14.94 6.50
N ILE A 49 12.93 14.74 7.80
CA ILE A 49 14.02 13.91 8.32
C ILE A 49 13.47 12.56 8.77
N ASP A 50 13.91 11.49 8.11
CA ASP A 50 13.39 10.12 8.27
C ASP A 50 11.86 10.08 8.38
N PRO A 51 11.12 10.67 7.43
CA PRO A 51 9.69 10.46 7.39
C PRO A 51 9.50 9.02 6.93
N ASP A 52 9.13 8.10 7.83
CA ASP A 52 8.34 6.93 7.42
C ASP A 52 7.25 7.36 6.41
N PHE A 53 6.64 6.42 5.70
CA PHE A 53 5.62 6.77 4.71
C PHE A 53 4.49 7.64 5.31
N GLN A 54 4.49 8.94 4.99
CA GLN A 54 3.52 9.94 5.46
C GLN A 54 2.72 10.50 4.28
N PRO A 55 1.50 9.98 4.01
CA PRO A 55 0.69 10.36 2.84
C PRO A 55 0.35 11.85 2.75
N TYR A 56 0.38 12.60 3.86
CA TYR A 56 0.03 14.01 3.89
C TYR A 56 1.10 14.91 3.24
N LEU A 57 2.36 14.45 3.16
CA LEU A 57 3.44 15.21 2.52
C LEU A 57 3.18 15.45 1.03
N PHE A 58 2.42 14.55 0.38
CA PHE A 58 1.99 14.72 -1.00
C PHE A 58 1.14 15.97 -1.24
N TYR A 59 0.44 16.46 -0.22
CA TYR A 59 -0.46 17.61 -0.32
C TYR A 59 0.14 18.93 0.21
N VAL A 60 1.43 18.92 0.58
CA VAL A 60 2.16 20.11 1.01
C VAL A 60 2.65 20.87 -0.23
N ARG A 61 2.43 22.19 -0.27
CA ARG A 61 2.75 23.05 -1.42
C ARG A 61 4.20 23.50 -1.46
N ALA A 62 4.86 23.54 -0.30
CA ALA A 62 6.26 23.92 -0.19
C ALA A 62 7.17 22.84 -0.79
N PRO A 63 8.31 23.21 -1.41
CA PRO A 63 9.28 22.23 -1.91
C PRO A 63 9.87 21.40 -0.75
N ILE A 64 9.73 20.07 -0.84
CA ILE A 64 10.14 19.12 0.21
C ILE A 64 11.47 18.47 -0.16
N THR A 65 12.41 18.43 0.79
CA THR A 65 13.67 17.68 0.66
C THR A 65 13.71 16.59 1.73
N TYR A 66 13.90 15.34 1.30
CA TYR A 66 13.99 14.18 2.19
C TYR A 66 15.42 14.00 2.66
N LEU A 67 15.63 13.90 3.98
CA LEU A 67 16.93 13.67 4.60
C LEU A 67 16.87 12.38 5.42
N THR A 68 17.95 11.60 5.38
CA THR A 68 18.00 10.31 6.11
C THR A 68 18.48 10.47 7.55
N THR A 69 19.34 11.46 7.77
CA THR A 69 19.91 11.74 9.09
C THR A 69 19.79 13.22 9.45
N LEU A 70 19.82 13.51 10.74
CA LEU A 70 19.74 14.87 11.27
C LEU A 70 20.99 15.70 10.91
N ASP A 71 22.12 15.06 10.64
CA ASP A 71 23.40 15.72 10.40
C ASP A 71 23.48 16.33 8.98
N GLU A 72 22.67 15.83 8.05
CA GLU A 72 22.51 16.33 6.68
C GLU A 72 21.71 17.64 6.60
N LEU A 73 21.12 18.10 7.71
CA LEU A 73 20.33 19.33 7.71
C LEU A 73 21.23 20.56 7.46
N PRO A 74 20.94 21.37 6.43
CA PRO A 74 21.70 22.60 6.17
C PRO A 74 21.64 23.60 7.34
N ALA A 75 22.68 24.41 7.52
CA ALA A 75 22.73 25.41 8.61
C ALA A 75 21.69 26.54 8.44
N ASP A 76 21.23 26.76 7.20
CA ASP A 76 20.21 27.72 6.78
C ASP A 76 18.79 27.12 6.72
N ALA A 77 18.60 25.89 7.22
CA ALA A 77 17.30 25.21 7.16
C ALA A 77 16.30 25.76 8.21
N HIS A 78 15.31 26.54 7.77
CA HIS A 78 14.34 27.19 8.67
C HIS A 78 13.16 26.30 9.07
N TYR A 79 12.75 25.36 8.22
CA TYR A 79 11.57 24.51 8.44
C TYR A 79 11.92 23.04 8.23
N PHE A 80 11.64 22.21 9.22
CA PHE A 80 11.89 20.78 9.12
C PHE A 80 10.88 19.96 9.93
N LEU A 81 10.58 18.77 9.40
CA LEU A 81 9.66 17.79 9.97
C LEU A 81 10.46 16.63 10.57
N ILE A 82 10.25 16.36 11.86
CA ILE A 82 10.93 15.27 12.58
C ILE A 82 9.89 14.43 13.30
N GLN A 83 10.07 13.11 13.26
CA GLN A 83 9.21 12.20 14.00
C GLN A 83 9.37 12.34 15.52
N PRO A 84 8.29 12.16 16.31
CA PRO A 84 8.36 12.19 17.77
C PRO A 84 9.39 11.21 18.38
N ARG A 85 9.64 10.06 17.73
CA ARG A 85 10.63 9.07 18.18
C ARG A 85 12.06 9.62 18.24
N HIS A 86 12.38 10.59 17.38
CA HIS A 86 13.69 11.23 17.30
C HIS A 86 13.79 12.51 18.15
N GLN A 87 12.71 12.91 18.83
CA GLN A 87 12.66 14.13 19.63
C GLN A 87 13.76 14.21 20.69
N ARG A 88 13.96 13.14 21.47
CA ARG A 88 14.95 13.14 22.56
C ARG A 88 16.38 13.24 22.03
N LYS A 89 16.67 12.56 20.91
CA LYS A 89 17.99 12.60 20.25
C LYS A 89 18.28 13.99 19.70
N PHE A 90 17.26 14.68 19.19
CA PHE A 90 17.35 16.06 18.76
C PHE A 90 17.59 17.03 19.93
N GLU A 91 16.81 16.91 21.00
CA GLU A 91 16.93 17.78 22.20
C GLU A 91 18.28 17.63 22.91
N SER A 92 18.91 16.46 22.79
CA SER A 92 20.28 16.23 23.30
C SER A 92 21.39 16.77 22.40
N ASN A 93 21.09 17.19 21.16
CA ASN A 93 22.11 17.62 20.21
C ASN A 93 22.60 19.05 20.56
N PRO A 94 23.90 19.26 20.86
CA PRO A 94 24.45 20.56 21.22
C PRO A 94 24.23 21.64 20.15
N ARG A 95 24.08 21.23 18.88
CA ARG A 95 23.83 22.08 17.71
C ARG A 95 22.49 22.82 17.79
N TRP A 96 21.52 22.31 18.55
CA TRP A 96 20.13 22.79 18.56
C TRP A 96 19.60 23.00 19.98
N ARG A 97 19.86 24.18 20.59
CA ARG A 97 19.43 24.47 21.97
C ARG A 97 18.07 25.21 22.00
N PRO A 98 17.12 24.84 22.88
CA PRO A 98 15.88 25.58 23.07
C PRO A 98 16.16 27.01 23.56
N CYS A 99 15.48 28.00 22.98
CA CYS A 99 15.65 29.38 23.37
C CYS A 99 14.68 29.76 24.52
N GLY A 100 15.19 29.75 25.76
CA GLY A 100 14.53 30.30 26.94
C GLY A 100 13.45 29.41 27.60
N ARG A 101 13.12 29.73 28.87
CA ARG A 101 12.28 28.89 29.75
C ARG A 101 10.83 28.64 29.29
N ASN A 102 10.29 29.41 28.34
CA ASN A 102 8.86 29.37 27.98
C ASN A 102 8.59 29.34 26.46
N SER A 103 9.27 28.50 25.69
CA SER A 103 8.96 28.32 24.25
C SER A 103 8.14 27.06 23.98
N TRP A 104 6.90 27.01 24.48
CA TRP A 104 5.95 25.95 24.17
C TRP A 104 4.71 26.56 23.52
N LEU A 105 4.53 26.34 22.22
CA LEU A 105 3.26 26.63 21.53
C LEU A 105 2.59 25.28 21.20
N ILE A 106 1.76 24.83 22.13
CA ILE A 106 0.94 23.61 21.97
C ILE A 106 -0.42 24.04 21.45
N HIS A 107 -0.72 23.86 20.16
CA HIS A 107 -2.09 23.83 19.65
C HIS A 107 -2.24 22.71 18.60
N ARG A 108 -2.95 21.63 18.98
CA ARG A 108 -3.42 20.48 18.15
C ARG A 108 -2.29 19.70 17.42
N PRO A 109 -2.54 18.67 16.56
CA PRO A 109 -1.68 17.47 16.43
C PRO A 109 -0.24 17.72 15.93
N ILE A 110 0.10 18.98 15.68
CA ILE A 110 1.39 19.50 15.29
C ILE A 110 1.91 20.37 16.44
N VAL A 111 2.93 19.91 17.18
CA VAL A 111 3.57 20.75 18.21
C VAL A 111 4.65 21.61 17.56
N THR A 112 4.61 22.93 17.76
CA THR A 112 5.66 23.87 17.34
C THR A 112 6.56 24.25 18.50
N LYS A 113 7.88 24.08 18.34
CA LYS A 113 8.91 24.52 19.31
C LYS A 113 9.68 25.71 18.74
N LYS A 114 10.51 26.39 19.56
CA LYS A 114 11.50 27.34 19.08
C LYS A 114 12.88 26.86 19.54
N ALA A 115 13.83 26.75 18.61
CA ALA A 115 15.23 26.44 18.92
C ALA A 115 16.13 27.54 18.37
N CYS A 116 17.32 27.67 18.94
CA CYS A 116 18.37 28.58 18.48
C CYS A 116 19.60 27.76 18.10
N PHE A 117 20.14 28.03 16.92
CA PHE A 117 21.38 27.44 16.45
C PHE A 117 22.57 28.07 17.20
N SER A 118 23.44 27.25 17.78
CA SER A 118 24.69 27.70 18.37
C SER A 118 25.84 27.26 17.46
N PRO A 119 26.52 28.18 16.76
CA PRO A 119 27.69 27.79 15.97
C PRO A 119 28.77 27.29 16.93
N SER A 120 29.10 26.01 16.85
CA SER A 120 30.23 25.42 17.59
C SER A 120 31.53 25.91 16.96
N SER A 121 32.39 26.47 17.81
CA SER A 121 33.74 26.95 17.49
C SER A 121 34.64 25.81 17.03
N THR A 122 34.79 25.63 15.72
CA THR A 122 35.94 24.98 15.11
C THR A 122 36.20 25.67 13.78
N ASP A 123 36.86 26.81 13.85
CA ASP A 123 37.60 27.38 12.74
C ASP A 123 38.89 27.96 13.33
N ASP A 124 39.96 27.16 13.29
CA ASP A 124 41.32 27.55 13.66
C ASP A 124 41.88 28.45 12.54
N GLY A 125 41.66 29.76 12.67
CA GLY A 125 42.33 30.81 11.91
C GLY A 125 43.16 31.70 12.84
N PRO A 126 44.37 32.15 12.44
CA PRO A 126 45.36 32.67 13.37
C PRO A 126 44.95 34.02 13.98
N ARG A 127 45.21 34.14 15.30
CA ARG A 127 45.02 35.35 16.09
C ARG A 127 45.78 36.53 15.49
N THR A 128 45.06 37.57 15.08
CA THR A 128 45.61 38.93 15.02
C THR A 128 44.69 39.90 15.76
N SER A 129 45.26 40.52 16.80
CA SER A 129 44.66 41.52 17.68
C SER A 129 44.24 42.79 16.92
N PRO A 130 43.15 43.50 17.28
CA PRO A 130 42.83 44.77 16.64
C PRO A 130 43.41 45.95 17.43
N ARG A 131 44.39 46.64 16.83
CA ARG A 131 44.82 47.99 17.20
C ARG A 131 44.22 48.97 16.17
N ARG A 132 43.14 49.65 16.57
CA ARG A 132 42.65 50.99 16.21
C ARG A 132 43.24 51.68 14.94
N LEU A 133 42.39 51.93 13.92
CA LEU A 133 42.36 53.12 13.04
C LEU A 133 41.09 52.99 12.14
N ALA A 134 39.98 53.64 12.47
CA ALA A 134 39.58 55.01 12.12
C ALA A 134 39.20 55.21 10.63
N GLN A 135 37.89 55.46 10.45
CA GLN A 135 37.24 56.31 9.44
C GLN A 135 37.21 55.86 7.97
N SER A 136 36.06 55.32 7.58
CA SER A 136 35.42 55.66 6.30
C SER A 136 33.91 55.69 6.50
N ASN A 137 33.30 56.82 6.14
CA ASN A 137 31.89 57.13 6.26
C ASN A 137 31.05 56.25 5.33
N ASN A 138 30.17 55.42 5.90
CA ASN A 138 28.84 55.28 5.33
C ASN A 138 27.85 54.87 6.44
N ARG A 139 26.89 55.75 6.75
CA ARG A 139 25.74 55.42 7.59
C ARG A 139 24.84 54.49 6.78
N GLN A 140 24.85 53.21 7.11
CA GLN A 140 23.67 52.36 7.00
C GLN A 140 23.21 52.02 8.42
N PRO A 141 21.90 52.11 8.72
CA PRO A 141 21.42 51.81 10.06
C PRO A 141 21.68 50.34 10.36
N ILE A 142 22.27 50.11 11.54
CA ILE A 142 22.45 48.78 12.14
C ILE A 142 21.04 48.26 12.48
N THR A 143 20.39 47.64 11.50
CA THR A 143 19.11 46.94 11.63
C THR A 143 19.23 45.53 11.04
N GLU A 144 20.22 44.76 11.49
CA GLU A 144 20.36 43.33 11.13
C GLU A 144 20.78 42.48 12.34
N ALA A 145 20.19 42.75 13.52
CA ALA A 145 20.37 41.91 14.71
C ALA A 145 19.04 41.49 15.34
N ARG A 146 18.02 41.25 14.51
CA ARG A 146 16.67 40.88 14.97
C ARG A 146 15.95 39.80 14.17
N ASP A 147 16.66 39.05 13.33
CA ASP A 147 16.06 37.83 12.76
C ASP A 147 16.35 36.63 13.67
N ALA A 148 15.58 36.56 14.76
CA ALA A 148 15.45 35.34 15.53
C ALA A 148 14.82 34.29 14.61
N SER A 149 15.66 33.47 13.97
CA SER A 149 15.27 32.41 13.05
C SER A 149 14.12 31.60 13.63
N ARG A 150 12.93 31.79 13.05
CA ARG A 150 11.70 31.14 13.52
C ARG A 150 11.67 29.71 12.97
N PHE A 151 12.23 28.76 13.72
CA PHE A 151 12.06 27.35 13.39
C PHE A 151 10.67 26.88 13.82
N ALA A 152 9.83 26.47 12.88
CA ALA A 152 8.57 25.82 13.19
C ALA A 152 8.79 24.31 13.15
N PHE A 153 8.83 23.70 14.32
CA PHE A 153 8.85 22.25 14.45
C PHE A 153 7.44 21.73 14.18
N LEU A 154 7.31 20.63 13.48
CA LEU A 154 6.06 19.91 13.38
C LEU A 154 6.26 18.54 14.02
N PHE A 155 5.87 18.37 15.28
CA PHE A 155 5.78 17.03 15.84
C PHE A 155 4.52 16.38 15.32
N ASP A 156 4.67 15.28 14.61
CA ASP A 156 3.54 14.45 14.19
C ASP A 156 2.96 13.72 15.42
N ALA A 157 2.00 14.32 16.13
CA ALA A 157 1.30 13.68 17.25
C ALA A 157 0.20 12.73 16.77
N ILE A 158 0.41 12.02 15.67
CA ILE A 158 -0.47 10.93 15.25
C ILE A 158 -0.12 9.71 16.10
N GLU A 159 -0.91 9.47 17.16
CA GLU A 159 -1.04 8.13 17.70
C GLU A 159 -1.34 7.18 16.52
N PRO A 160 -0.56 6.11 16.31
CA PRO A 160 -0.84 5.17 15.24
C PRO A 160 -2.26 4.64 15.44
N ALA A 161 -3.02 4.54 14.35
CA ALA A 161 -4.43 4.18 14.26
C ALA A 161 -4.80 2.77 14.78
N ARG A 162 -4.04 2.22 15.74
CA ARG A 162 -4.27 0.92 16.40
C ARG A 162 -5.51 0.93 17.30
N ARG A 163 -5.96 2.09 17.81
CA ARG A 163 -7.12 2.16 18.73
C ARG A 163 -8.50 2.12 18.05
N ILE A 164 -8.61 2.58 16.80
CA ILE A 164 -9.91 2.72 16.11
C ILE A 164 -10.36 1.41 15.45
N ILE A 165 -9.42 0.60 14.95
CA ILE A 165 -9.73 -0.72 14.36
C ILE A 165 -10.36 -1.65 15.41
N ARG A 166 -9.87 -1.60 16.65
CA ARG A 166 -10.36 -2.46 17.76
C ARG A 166 -11.82 -2.19 18.15
N MET A 167 -12.35 -0.99 17.88
CA MET A 167 -13.73 -0.63 18.22
C MET A 167 -14.71 -0.97 17.08
N ASN A 168 -14.27 -0.87 15.81
CA ASN A 168 -15.09 -1.26 14.66
C ASN A 168 -15.27 -2.78 14.54
N THR A 169 -14.27 -3.59 14.91
CA THR A 169 -14.43 -5.06 14.90
C THR A 169 -15.51 -5.52 15.88
N ARG A 170 -15.62 -4.89 17.06
CA ARG A 170 -16.64 -5.26 18.08
C ARG A 170 -18.07 -4.98 17.62
N ILE A 171 -18.29 -3.88 16.88
CA ILE A 171 -19.63 -3.51 16.37
C ILE A 171 -20.01 -4.42 15.20
N ILE A 172 -19.05 -4.78 14.33
CA ILE A 172 -19.27 -5.69 13.20
C ILE A 172 -19.52 -7.13 13.71
N SER A 173 -18.77 -7.59 14.71
CA SER A 173 -19.00 -8.90 15.34
C SER A 173 -20.36 -8.99 16.05
N ALA A 174 -20.84 -7.91 16.68
CA ALA A 174 -22.15 -7.87 17.31
C ALA A 174 -23.30 -7.92 16.28
N LEU A 175 -23.13 -7.31 15.10
CA LEU A 175 -24.09 -7.36 14.01
C LEU A 175 -24.14 -8.73 13.33
N ILE A 176 -22.99 -9.39 13.15
CA ILE A 176 -22.92 -10.75 12.59
C ILE A 176 -23.54 -11.78 13.54
N ALA A 177 -23.33 -11.63 14.86
CA ALA A 177 -23.98 -12.49 15.87
C ALA A 177 -25.51 -12.33 15.88
N LEU A 178 -26.03 -11.12 15.70
CA LEU A 178 -27.48 -10.85 15.64
C LEU A 178 -28.16 -11.46 14.40
N VAL A 179 -27.45 -11.51 13.26
CA VAL A 179 -27.94 -12.16 12.03
C VAL A 179 -27.90 -13.69 12.14
N ALA A 180 -26.89 -14.26 12.82
CA ALA A 180 -26.82 -15.69 13.09
C ALA A 180 -27.94 -16.18 14.04
N ILE A 181 -28.31 -15.37 15.04
CA ILE A 181 -29.41 -15.68 15.96
C ILE A 181 -30.78 -15.67 15.24
N ALA A 182 -30.97 -14.82 14.23
CA ALA A 182 -32.20 -14.79 13.43
C ALA A 182 -32.33 -16.01 12.47
N PHE A 183 -31.21 -16.59 12.03
CA PHE A 183 -31.22 -17.77 11.15
C PHE A 183 -31.48 -19.09 11.90
N ILE A 184 -31.08 -19.19 13.18
CA ILE A 184 -31.35 -20.36 14.01
C ILE A 184 -32.83 -20.42 14.47
N ALA A 185 -33.52 -19.28 14.54
CA ALA A 185 -34.93 -19.21 14.95
C ALA A 185 -35.97 -19.67 13.89
N SER A 186 -35.56 -19.93 12.63
CA SER A 186 -36.48 -20.41 11.57
C SER A 186 -36.43 -21.91 11.28
N ILE A 187 -35.57 -22.68 11.96
CA ILE A 187 -35.51 -24.15 11.81
C ILE A 187 -36.25 -24.88 12.94
N ALA A 188 -36.72 -24.17 13.98
CA ALA A 188 -37.32 -24.77 15.18
C ALA A 188 -38.86 -24.80 15.21
N SER A 189 -39.53 -24.92 14.05
CA SER A 189 -40.97 -25.18 13.96
C SER A 189 -41.24 -26.55 13.33
N ALA A 190 -40.69 -27.61 13.93
CA ALA A 190 -41.23 -28.96 13.80
C ALA A 190 -40.74 -29.83 14.98
N GLN A 191 -41.70 -30.30 15.78
CA GLN A 191 -41.64 -31.39 16.78
C GLN A 191 -41.36 -31.01 18.26
N THR A 192 -42.39 -31.31 19.08
CA THR A 192 -42.43 -31.46 20.55
C THR A 192 -43.21 -32.78 20.78
N PRO A 193 -42.96 -33.66 21.79
CA PRO A 193 -42.80 -33.30 23.21
C PRO A 193 -41.84 -34.11 24.16
N ALA A 194 -41.21 -33.36 25.09
CA ALA A 194 -40.98 -33.50 26.57
C ALA A 194 -40.49 -34.82 27.26
N PRO A 195 -39.97 -34.82 28.54
CA PRO A 195 -39.49 -33.75 29.46
C PRO A 195 -38.13 -33.99 30.22
N GLN A 196 -37.45 -32.87 30.58
CA GLN A 196 -36.58 -32.47 31.74
C GLN A 196 -35.93 -33.49 32.74
N PRO A 197 -34.81 -33.17 33.46
CA PRO A 197 -34.67 -32.00 34.36
C PRO A 197 -33.29 -31.30 34.58
N SER A 198 -33.38 -29.96 34.70
CA SER A 198 -32.85 -29.09 35.79
C SER A 198 -31.37 -28.64 35.90
N ALA A 199 -31.24 -27.30 35.86
CA ALA A 199 -30.19 -26.30 36.18
C ALA A 199 -29.54 -26.45 37.60
N PRO A 200 -28.61 -25.59 38.12
CA PRO A 200 -28.46 -24.13 37.90
C PRO A 200 -27.00 -23.51 37.98
N PRO A 201 -26.85 -22.17 37.87
CA PRO A 201 -25.65 -21.46 37.40
C PRO A 201 -24.84 -20.78 38.52
N THR A 202 -23.74 -20.10 38.17
CA THR A 202 -23.14 -19.10 39.07
C THR A 202 -22.58 -17.90 38.32
N THR A 203 -23.14 -16.75 38.66
CA THR A 203 -22.75 -15.37 38.32
C THR A 203 -21.81 -14.85 39.41
N VAL A 204 -20.71 -14.16 39.06
CA VAL A 204 -20.05 -13.02 39.78
C VAL A 204 -18.61 -12.89 39.24
N THR A 205 -17.88 -11.78 39.15
CA THR A 205 -18.02 -10.32 39.24
C THR A 205 -16.59 -9.81 38.97
N SER A 206 -16.43 -8.68 38.29
CA SER A 206 -15.13 -8.03 38.08
C SER A 206 -14.47 -7.60 39.40
N PRO A 207 -13.14 -7.43 39.41
CA PRO A 207 -12.61 -6.18 39.96
C PRO A 207 -11.56 -5.50 39.06
N VAL A 208 -11.59 -4.17 39.14
CA VAL A 208 -10.63 -3.22 38.60
C VAL A 208 -9.43 -3.12 39.56
N VAL A 209 -8.19 -3.21 39.05
CA VAL A 209 -6.99 -2.62 39.69
C VAL A 209 -6.02 -2.11 38.61
N SER A 210 -5.44 -0.94 38.89
CA SER A 210 -4.57 -0.14 38.04
C SER A 210 -3.07 -0.43 38.29
N ALA A 211 -2.30 -0.70 37.21
CA ALA A 211 -0.85 -0.47 36.94
C ALA A 211 0.23 -0.97 37.96
N PRO A 212 1.54 -1.02 37.64
CA PRO A 212 2.28 -0.93 36.35
C PRO A 212 3.24 -2.12 36.11
N ALA A 213 3.47 -2.57 34.86
CA ALA A 213 4.59 -3.48 34.57
C ALA A 213 4.95 -3.54 33.07
N THR A 214 6.22 -3.27 32.78
CA THR A 214 7.12 -4.03 31.90
C THR A 214 6.63 -4.46 30.51
N THR A 215 7.40 -4.08 29.50
CA THR A 215 7.44 -4.63 28.14
C THR A 215 7.46 -6.16 28.17
N THR A 216 6.28 -6.74 28.21
CA THR A 216 5.99 -8.12 27.85
C THR A 216 5.31 -7.99 26.49
N ALA A 217 5.94 -8.52 25.44
CA ALA A 217 5.23 -8.78 24.18
C ALA A 217 3.96 -9.51 24.58
N SER A 218 2.79 -8.89 24.36
CA SER A 218 1.52 -9.56 24.68
C SER A 218 1.50 -10.89 23.92
N PRO A 219 0.95 -11.99 24.49
CA PRO A 219 0.87 -13.28 23.81
C PRO A 219 0.34 -13.15 22.37
N ASN A 220 -0.57 -12.21 22.16
CA ASN A 220 -1.14 -11.85 20.86
C ASN A 220 -0.13 -11.28 19.82
N GLU A 221 0.92 -10.57 20.22
CA GLU A 221 1.96 -10.08 19.30
C GLU A 221 2.94 -11.19 18.90
N ALA A 222 3.30 -12.06 19.85
CA ALA A 222 4.10 -13.25 19.57
C ALA A 222 3.35 -14.23 18.66
N GLU A 223 2.05 -14.42 18.88
CA GLU A 223 1.17 -15.22 18.01
C GLU A 223 1.04 -14.61 16.61
N MET A 224 0.83 -13.29 16.50
CA MET A 224 0.80 -12.60 15.21
C MET A 224 2.14 -12.70 14.46
N MET A 225 3.27 -12.56 15.15
CA MET A 225 4.60 -12.72 14.55
C MET A 225 4.80 -14.16 14.07
N LYS A 226 4.41 -15.16 14.87
CA LYS A 226 4.45 -16.57 14.48
C LYS A 226 3.59 -16.83 13.24
N GLN A 227 2.37 -16.31 13.20
CA GLN A 227 1.49 -16.43 12.04
C GLN A 227 2.08 -15.76 10.79
N MET A 228 2.66 -14.56 10.92
CA MET A 228 3.34 -13.89 9.81
C MET A 228 4.53 -14.71 9.28
N MET A 229 5.32 -15.31 10.17
CA MET A 229 6.42 -16.19 9.76
C MET A 229 5.92 -17.44 9.05
N GLU A 230 4.84 -18.07 9.52
CA GLU A 230 4.24 -19.23 8.85
C GLU A 230 3.68 -18.86 7.47
N LEU A 231 2.95 -17.74 7.36
CA LEU A 231 2.42 -17.24 6.08
C LEU A 231 3.53 -16.78 5.12
N ALA A 232 4.73 -16.49 5.62
CA ALA A 232 5.89 -16.20 4.79
C ALA A 232 6.63 -17.45 4.31
N LYS A 233 6.23 -18.67 4.69
CA LYS A 233 6.87 -19.90 4.19
C LYS A 233 6.34 -20.28 2.81
N LEU A 234 7.24 -20.76 1.95
CA LEU A 234 6.86 -21.40 0.69
C LEU A 234 6.09 -22.70 0.99
N ASN A 235 5.24 -23.11 0.05
CA ASN A 235 4.47 -24.35 0.11
C ASN A 235 4.32 -24.95 -1.30
N GLU A 236 3.56 -26.04 -1.43
CA GLU A 236 3.37 -26.73 -2.72
C GLU A 236 2.84 -25.83 -3.84
N ASN A 237 2.07 -24.77 -3.53
CA ASN A 237 1.59 -23.84 -4.57
C ASN A 237 2.73 -23.03 -5.20
N HIS A 238 3.76 -22.68 -4.43
CA HIS A 238 4.95 -22.02 -4.98
C HIS A 238 5.75 -22.97 -5.87
N LYS A 239 5.79 -24.26 -5.50
CA LYS A 239 6.44 -25.31 -6.30
C LYS A 239 5.74 -25.53 -7.64
N LEU A 240 4.40 -25.45 -7.68
CA LEU A 240 3.65 -25.52 -8.94
C LEU A 240 4.09 -24.43 -9.94
N LEU A 241 4.42 -23.22 -9.47
CA LEU A 241 4.99 -22.15 -10.31
C LEU A 241 6.46 -22.42 -10.64
N ALA A 242 7.22 -22.95 -9.69
CA ALA A 242 8.62 -23.33 -9.91
C ALA A 242 8.79 -24.37 -11.02
N ASP A 243 7.85 -25.30 -11.17
CA ASP A 243 7.84 -26.30 -12.24
C ASP A 243 7.71 -25.68 -13.66
N LEU A 244 7.24 -24.43 -13.76
CA LEU A 244 7.17 -23.66 -15.00
C LEU A 244 8.48 -22.93 -15.33
N ALA A 245 9.42 -22.83 -14.37
CA ALA A 245 10.69 -22.14 -14.57
C ALA A 245 11.51 -22.76 -15.72
N GLY A 246 12.18 -21.90 -16.48
CA GLY A 246 12.99 -22.26 -17.64
C GLY A 246 12.55 -21.56 -18.91
N SER A 247 13.18 -21.93 -20.03
CA SER A 247 12.92 -21.32 -21.34
C SER A 247 11.97 -22.16 -22.18
N TRP A 248 11.07 -21.48 -22.87
CA TRP A 248 10.02 -22.08 -23.69
C TRP A 248 9.95 -21.40 -25.06
N SER A 249 9.65 -22.18 -26.08
CA SER A 249 9.21 -21.69 -27.39
C SER A 249 7.69 -21.60 -27.38
N THR A 250 7.14 -20.55 -27.99
CA THR A 250 5.69 -20.32 -28.03
C THR A 250 5.15 -20.30 -29.45
N SER A 251 3.96 -20.88 -29.62
CA SER A 251 3.12 -20.70 -30.81
C SER A 251 1.85 -19.98 -30.38
N VAL A 252 1.69 -18.74 -30.82
CA VAL A 252 0.63 -17.82 -30.43
C VAL A 252 -0.42 -17.81 -31.54
N LYS A 253 -1.68 -18.09 -31.17
CA LYS A 253 -2.83 -18.07 -32.06
C LYS A 253 -3.80 -16.98 -31.56
N MET A 254 -3.91 -15.90 -32.31
CA MET A 254 -4.84 -14.81 -32.03
C MET A 254 -6.12 -15.01 -32.81
N MET A 255 -7.27 -14.85 -32.14
CA MET A 255 -8.59 -15.12 -32.69
C MET A 255 -9.40 -13.81 -32.72
N GLU A 256 -9.81 -13.41 -33.91
CA GLU A 256 -10.70 -12.27 -34.13
C GLU A 256 -12.08 -12.76 -34.58
N PRO A 257 -13.19 -12.15 -34.09
CA PRO A 257 -14.52 -12.51 -34.54
C PRO A 257 -14.67 -12.37 -36.06
N GLY A 258 -15.13 -13.44 -36.70
CA GLY A 258 -15.39 -13.46 -38.14
C GLY A 258 -14.15 -13.51 -39.04
N LYS A 259 -12.95 -13.73 -38.49
CA LYS A 259 -11.71 -13.89 -39.27
C LYS A 259 -11.02 -15.21 -38.95
N GLU A 260 -10.19 -15.67 -39.87
CA GLU A 260 -9.30 -16.79 -39.60
C GLU A 260 -8.27 -16.42 -38.52
N PRO A 261 -7.96 -17.34 -37.58
CA PRO A 261 -6.96 -17.08 -36.56
C PRO A 261 -5.58 -16.81 -37.15
N SER A 262 -4.91 -15.77 -36.69
CA SER A 262 -3.52 -15.51 -37.06
C SER A 262 -2.58 -16.27 -36.14
N VAL A 263 -1.47 -16.77 -36.70
CA VAL A 263 -0.47 -17.56 -35.95
C VAL A 263 0.89 -16.87 -36.03
N SER A 264 1.53 -16.71 -34.87
CA SER A 264 2.89 -16.21 -34.74
C SER A 264 3.71 -17.06 -33.77
N LYS A 265 5.03 -16.87 -33.78
CA LYS A 265 5.96 -17.58 -32.88
C LYS A 265 6.61 -16.59 -31.93
N GLY A 266 6.98 -17.09 -30.75
CA GLY A 266 7.68 -16.32 -29.74
C GLY A 266 8.49 -17.20 -28.81
N ASN A 267 8.99 -16.59 -27.75
CA ASN A 267 9.76 -17.24 -26.70
C ASN A 267 9.41 -16.63 -25.36
N VAL A 268 9.45 -17.43 -24.31
CA VAL A 268 9.40 -16.95 -22.93
C VAL A 268 10.51 -17.58 -22.10
N THR A 269 11.03 -16.88 -21.10
CA THR A 269 11.83 -17.49 -20.03
C THR A 269 11.26 -17.10 -18.68
N PHE A 270 10.90 -18.11 -17.87
CA PHE A 270 10.47 -17.94 -16.50
C PHE A 270 11.64 -18.09 -15.55
N LYS A 271 11.89 -17.10 -14.69
CA LYS A 271 12.97 -17.08 -13.70
C LYS A 271 12.41 -16.84 -12.31
N SER A 272 12.90 -17.61 -11.34
CA SER A 272 12.64 -17.33 -9.93
C SER A 272 13.27 -16.02 -9.49
N ILE A 273 12.59 -15.29 -8.61
CA ILE A 273 13.08 -14.12 -7.91
C ILE A 273 12.67 -14.16 -6.43
N MET A 274 13.40 -13.39 -5.60
CA MET A 274 13.11 -13.24 -4.18
C MET A 274 13.05 -14.58 -3.42
N ASN A 275 13.99 -15.49 -3.71
CA ASN A 275 14.08 -16.82 -3.11
C ASN A 275 12.84 -17.69 -3.40
N ASP A 276 12.50 -17.87 -4.68
CA ASP A 276 11.39 -18.74 -5.15
C ASP A 276 9.98 -18.30 -4.72
N ARG A 277 9.84 -17.03 -4.33
CA ARG A 277 8.54 -16.44 -3.93
C ARG A 277 7.73 -15.99 -5.13
N TYR A 278 8.41 -15.48 -6.14
CA TYR A 278 7.79 -15.00 -7.37
C TYR A 278 8.60 -15.45 -8.57
N PHE A 279 7.96 -15.42 -9.73
CA PHE A 279 8.56 -15.80 -11.01
C PHE A 279 8.34 -14.68 -12.02
N ILE A 280 9.41 -14.23 -12.65
CA ILE A 280 9.34 -13.30 -13.78
C ILE A 280 9.30 -14.10 -15.08
N GLY A 281 8.31 -13.87 -15.92
CA GLY A 281 8.27 -14.33 -17.31
C GLY A 281 8.75 -13.24 -18.25
N ASP A 282 9.88 -13.44 -18.92
CA ASP A 282 10.39 -12.54 -19.98
C ASP A 282 9.86 -13.03 -21.34
N HIS A 283 8.88 -12.34 -21.94
CA HIS A 283 8.25 -12.72 -23.20
C HIS A 283 8.79 -11.91 -24.39
N SER A 284 9.00 -12.57 -25.51
CA SER A 284 9.39 -11.96 -26.78
C SER A 284 8.68 -12.62 -27.95
N GLY A 285 8.37 -11.84 -29.00
CA GLY A 285 7.77 -12.36 -30.21
C GLY A 285 7.71 -11.33 -31.32
N SER A 286 7.10 -11.70 -32.43
CA SER A 286 6.78 -10.80 -33.53
C SER A 286 5.30 -10.88 -33.85
N MET A 287 4.66 -9.74 -34.04
CA MET A 287 3.28 -9.65 -34.49
C MET A 287 3.15 -8.64 -35.62
N LYS A 288 2.18 -8.83 -36.50
CA LYS A 288 1.85 -7.83 -37.51
C LYS A 288 0.81 -6.87 -36.95
N MET A 289 1.15 -5.59 -36.93
CA MET A 289 0.27 -4.52 -36.45
C MET A 289 0.07 -3.49 -37.55
N PRO A 290 -1.12 -2.87 -37.66
CA PRO A 290 -1.34 -1.77 -38.58
C PRO A 290 -0.50 -0.57 -38.16
N GLY A 291 0.32 -0.04 -39.07
CA GLY A 291 1.03 1.22 -38.88
C GLY A 291 0.09 2.43 -39.02
N ALA A 292 0.62 3.63 -38.76
CA ALA A 292 -0.12 4.88 -38.94
C ALA A 292 -0.63 5.08 -40.39
N ASP A 293 0.02 4.43 -41.36
CA ASP A 293 -0.34 4.39 -42.77
C ASP A 293 -1.35 3.28 -43.11
N GLY A 294 -1.89 2.58 -42.12
CA GLY A 294 -2.82 1.46 -42.28
C GLY A 294 -2.20 0.17 -42.82
N LYS A 295 -0.90 0.19 -43.17
CA LYS A 295 -0.16 -0.98 -43.66
C LYS A 295 0.30 -1.85 -42.51
N MET A 296 0.15 -3.16 -42.64
CA MET A 296 0.65 -4.12 -41.66
C MET A 296 2.17 -4.11 -41.67
N LYS A 297 2.77 -3.84 -40.51
CA LYS A 297 4.21 -3.87 -40.28
C LYS A 297 4.54 -4.88 -39.21
N ASP A 298 5.71 -5.47 -39.30
CA ASP A 298 6.22 -6.35 -38.25
C ASP A 298 6.58 -5.51 -37.03
N PHE A 299 6.03 -5.88 -35.89
CA PHE A 299 6.23 -5.25 -34.61
C PHE A 299 6.88 -6.25 -33.66
N ALA A 300 8.02 -5.85 -33.07
CA ALA A 300 8.70 -6.64 -32.05
C ALA A 300 7.93 -6.52 -30.74
N PHE A 301 7.31 -7.62 -30.33
CA PHE A 301 6.55 -7.71 -29.10
C PHE A 301 7.48 -8.03 -27.93
N LYS A 302 7.27 -7.33 -26.81
CA LYS A 302 7.88 -7.64 -25.51
C LYS A 302 6.81 -7.59 -24.44
N GLY A 303 6.80 -8.62 -23.59
CA GLY A 303 5.93 -8.71 -22.43
C GLY A 303 6.70 -9.19 -21.21
N MET A 304 6.19 -8.89 -20.03
CA MET A 304 6.72 -9.35 -18.76
C MET A 304 5.58 -9.75 -17.84
N SER A 305 5.66 -10.95 -17.28
CA SER A 305 4.79 -11.38 -16.17
C SER A 305 5.55 -11.37 -14.84
N ILE A 306 4.82 -11.14 -13.75
CA ILE A 306 5.25 -11.47 -12.39
C ILE A 306 4.17 -12.36 -11.78
N ASP A 307 4.51 -13.60 -11.52
CA ASP A 307 3.59 -14.62 -11.04
C ASP A 307 4.01 -15.09 -9.64
N GLY A 308 3.03 -15.38 -8.76
CA GLY A 308 3.28 -15.81 -7.40
C GLY A 308 2.08 -16.47 -6.73
N TYR A 309 2.27 -16.89 -5.47
CA TYR A 309 1.19 -17.38 -4.63
C TYR A 309 1.15 -16.60 -3.32
N ASP A 310 -0.02 -16.04 -2.99
CA ASP A 310 -0.25 -15.31 -1.75
C ASP A 310 -0.84 -16.27 -0.71
N ASN A 311 -0.07 -16.60 0.32
CA ASN A 311 -0.52 -17.47 1.41
C ASN A 311 -1.61 -16.84 2.30
N VAL A 312 -1.67 -15.51 2.37
CA VAL A 312 -2.69 -14.78 3.14
C VAL A 312 -4.03 -14.87 2.42
N LYS A 313 -4.03 -14.60 1.10
CA LYS A 313 -5.24 -14.69 0.27
C LYS A 313 -5.57 -16.11 -0.17
N GLN A 314 -4.60 -17.02 -0.11
CA GLN A 314 -4.65 -18.36 -0.69
C GLN A 314 -4.96 -18.34 -2.19
N LYS A 315 -4.37 -17.39 -2.91
CA LYS A 315 -4.59 -17.16 -4.34
C LYS A 315 -3.28 -17.14 -5.11
N PHE A 316 -3.31 -17.65 -6.33
CA PHE A 316 -2.28 -17.31 -7.30
C PHE A 316 -2.48 -15.86 -7.71
N ILE A 317 -1.39 -15.13 -7.88
CA ILE A 317 -1.41 -13.74 -8.33
C ILE A 317 -0.56 -13.62 -9.59
N SER A 318 -0.97 -12.76 -10.50
CA SER A 318 -0.24 -12.46 -11.72
C SER A 318 -0.32 -10.98 -12.03
N SER A 319 0.79 -10.38 -12.44
CA SER A 319 0.84 -9.04 -13.01
C SER A 319 1.47 -9.09 -14.39
N TRP A 320 0.91 -8.35 -15.34
CA TRP A 320 1.34 -8.35 -16.73
C TRP A 320 1.60 -6.92 -17.23
N MET A 321 2.70 -6.77 -17.97
CA MET A 321 3.12 -5.55 -18.65
C MET A 321 3.62 -5.88 -20.04
N ASP A 322 3.40 -5.02 -21.02
CA ASP A 322 3.93 -5.18 -22.38
C ASP A 322 4.21 -3.84 -23.05
N ASN A 323 4.75 -3.89 -24.27
CA ASN A 323 5.06 -2.70 -25.07
C ASN A 323 3.91 -2.24 -25.99
N LEU A 324 2.67 -2.69 -25.75
CA LEU A 324 1.46 -2.25 -26.45
C LEU A 324 0.59 -1.32 -25.58
N GLY A 325 0.80 -1.31 -24.26
CA GLY A 325 0.09 -0.43 -23.33
C GLY A 325 1.00 0.11 -22.23
N THR A 326 0.48 1.04 -21.44
CA THR A 326 1.16 1.59 -20.26
C THR A 326 0.52 1.14 -18.93
N GLY A 327 -0.57 0.38 -19.01
CA GLY A 327 -1.26 -0.16 -17.85
C GLY A 327 -0.59 -1.45 -17.35
N ILE A 328 -0.62 -1.65 -16.03
CA ILE A 328 -0.27 -2.93 -15.43
C ILE A 328 -1.57 -3.69 -15.21
N MET A 329 -1.69 -4.86 -15.83
CA MET A 329 -2.84 -5.74 -15.62
C MET A 329 -2.55 -6.66 -14.43
N THR A 330 -3.51 -6.79 -13.52
CA THR A 330 -3.41 -7.67 -12.35
C THR A 330 -4.51 -8.71 -12.37
N MET A 331 -4.17 -9.94 -11.99
CA MET A 331 -5.10 -11.06 -11.95
C MET A 331 -4.90 -11.87 -10.67
N GLU A 332 -5.98 -12.48 -10.21
CA GLU A 332 -5.96 -13.48 -9.14
C GLU A 332 -6.51 -14.79 -9.68
N GLY A 333 -6.00 -15.91 -9.18
CA GLY A 333 -6.32 -17.22 -9.70
C GLY A 333 -6.34 -18.35 -8.68
N THR A 334 -6.81 -19.49 -9.16
CA THR A 334 -6.91 -20.76 -8.43
C THR A 334 -6.28 -21.88 -9.26
N TYR A 335 -5.90 -22.96 -8.59
CA TYR A 335 -5.39 -24.16 -9.25
C TYR A 335 -6.29 -25.36 -8.96
N ASP A 336 -6.66 -26.08 -10.01
CA ASP A 336 -7.33 -27.38 -9.92
C ASP A 336 -6.32 -28.50 -10.16
N PRO A 337 -5.99 -29.31 -9.13
CA PRO A 337 -5.04 -30.41 -9.27
C PRO A 337 -5.56 -31.58 -10.12
N ALA A 338 -6.88 -31.76 -10.24
CA ALA A 338 -7.46 -32.86 -11.02
C ALA A 338 -7.21 -32.67 -12.52
N THR A 339 -7.33 -31.42 -12.99
CA THR A 339 -7.11 -31.05 -14.39
C THR A 339 -5.75 -30.42 -14.65
N LYS A 340 -4.96 -30.17 -13.59
CA LYS A 340 -3.69 -29.42 -13.61
C LYS A 340 -3.83 -28.05 -14.27
N THR A 341 -4.86 -27.33 -13.86
CA THR A 341 -5.27 -26.09 -14.53
C THR A 341 -5.21 -24.92 -13.56
N PHE A 342 -4.49 -23.86 -13.94
CA PHE A 342 -4.63 -22.55 -13.32
C PHE A 342 -5.75 -21.79 -14.02
N THR A 343 -6.61 -21.15 -13.25
CA THR A 343 -7.62 -20.21 -13.76
C THR A 343 -7.42 -18.87 -13.09
N TYR A 344 -7.11 -17.85 -13.87
CA TYR A 344 -6.96 -16.47 -13.42
C TYR A 344 -8.12 -15.62 -13.92
N THR A 345 -8.55 -14.66 -13.12
CA THR A 345 -9.56 -13.67 -13.47
C THR A 345 -9.04 -12.27 -13.17
N GLY A 346 -9.39 -11.31 -14.02
CA GLY A 346 -9.04 -9.92 -13.84
C GLY A 346 -9.90 -9.01 -14.71
N GLU A 347 -9.44 -7.78 -14.88
CA GLU A 347 -10.03 -6.81 -15.79
C GLU A 347 -8.93 -6.11 -16.59
N THR A 348 -9.24 -5.79 -17.84
CA THR A 348 -8.42 -4.90 -18.68
C THR A 348 -9.21 -3.67 -19.05
N GLU A 349 -8.52 -2.53 -19.20
CA GLU A 349 -9.11 -1.26 -19.61
C GLU A 349 -8.27 -0.71 -20.77
N MET A 350 -8.50 -1.24 -21.97
CA MET A 350 -7.78 -0.82 -23.18
C MET A 350 -8.26 0.54 -23.69
N VAL A 351 -9.51 0.90 -23.38
CA VAL A 351 -10.11 2.19 -23.70
C VAL A 351 -10.56 2.84 -22.38
N PRO A 352 -10.24 4.12 -22.14
CA PRO A 352 -10.63 4.79 -20.90
C PRO A 352 -12.13 4.66 -20.62
N GLY A 353 -12.46 4.21 -19.41
CA GLY A 353 -13.82 3.97 -18.93
C GLY A 353 -14.44 2.64 -19.37
N MET A 354 -13.78 1.85 -20.23
CA MET A 354 -14.29 0.58 -20.74
C MET A 354 -13.53 -0.60 -20.12
N LYS A 355 -13.99 -1.04 -18.96
CA LYS A 355 -13.46 -2.21 -18.29
C LYS A 355 -14.04 -3.49 -18.89
N THR A 356 -13.15 -4.37 -19.31
CA THR A 356 -13.49 -5.68 -19.86
C THR A 356 -13.02 -6.77 -18.89
N PRO A 357 -13.95 -7.54 -18.29
CA PRO A 357 -13.60 -8.74 -17.54
C PRO A 357 -12.86 -9.74 -18.43
N VAL A 358 -11.81 -10.34 -17.88
CA VAL A 358 -10.96 -11.30 -18.58
C VAL A 358 -10.71 -12.52 -17.72
N ARG A 359 -10.50 -13.66 -18.39
CA ARG A 359 -10.13 -14.92 -17.75
C ARG A 359 -8.98 -15.57 -18.52
N ALA A 360 -7.93 -15.94 -17.79
CA ALA A 360 -6.83 -16.71 -18.34
C ALA A 360 -6.87 -18.15 -17.81
N VAL A 361 -6.56 -19.12 -18.66
CA VAL A 361 -6.50 -20.53 -18.28
C VAL A 361 -5.13 -21.07 -18.69
N VAL A 362 -4.38 -21.61 -17.73
CA VAL A 362 -3.12 -22.29 -18.00
C VAL A 362 -3.28 -23.77 -17.71
N LYS A 363 -3.16 -24.61 -18.74
CA LYS A 363 -3.32 -26.06 -18.59
C LYS A 363 -1.99 -26.77 -18.75
N ILE A 364 -1.54 -27.44 -17.69
CA ILE A 364 -0.28 -28.17 -17.69
C ILE A 364 -0.54 -29.57 -18.26
N THR A 365 -0.05 -29.81 -19.48
CA THR A 365 -0.24 -31.09 -20.16
C THR A 365 0.80 -32.09 -19.68
N ASP A 366 2.07 -31.68 -19.67
CA ASP A 366 3.20 -32.44 -19.13
C ASP A 366 4.35 -31.50 -18.74
N LYS A 367 5.54 -32.04 -18.42
CA LYS A 367 6.72 -31.26 -17.99
C LYS A 367 7.28 -30.33 -19.08
N ASN A 368 7.03 -30.65 -20.33
CA ASN A 368 7.58 -30.00 -21.51
C ASN A 368 6.50 -29.26 -22.33
N HIS A 369 5.23 -29.43 -22.01
CA HIS A 369 4.11 -28.81 -22.73
C HIS A 369 3.03 -28.26 -21.79
N HIS A 370 2.64 -27.02 -22.05
CA HIS A 370 1.45 -26.41 -21.46
C HIS A 370 0.78 -25.46 -22.43
N THR A 371 -0.45 -25.09 -22.17
CA THR A 371 -1.19 -24.11 -22.94
C THR A 371 -1.64 -22.94 -22.07
N PHE A 372 -1.77 -21.78 -22.69
CA PHE A 372 -2.40 -20.59 -22.13
C PHE A 372 -3.57 -20.19 -23.03
N GLU A 373 -4.70 -19.86 -22.43
CA GLU A 373 -5.90 -19.43 -23.13
C GLU A 373 -6.40 -18.13 -22.51
N TRP A 374 -6.77 -17.17 -23.35
CA TRP A 374 -7.33 -15.88 -22.92
C TRP A 374 -8.76 -15.75 -23.39
N TYR A 375 -9.63 -15.36 -22.46
CA TYR A 375 -11.03 -15.10 -22.69
C TYR A 375 -11.34 -13.66 -22.32
N GLU A 376 -12.05 -12.96 -23.20
CA GLU A 376 -12.58 -11.63 -22.96
C GLU A 376 -14.09 -11.68 -22.92
N ASN A 377 -14.69 -10.92 -22.00
CA ASN A 377 -16.12 -10.69 -22.04
C ASN A 377 -16.47 -9.66 -23.12
N ARG A 378 -17.17 -10.10 -24.16
CA ARG A 378 -17.62 -9.26 -25.28
C ARG A 378 -19.14 -9.25 -25.29
N GLY A 379 -19.73 -8.16 -24.79
CA GLY A 379 -21.19 -8.00 -24.76
C GLY A 379 -21.91 -9.00 -23.86
N GLY A 380 -21.30 -9.40 -22.74
CA GLY A 380 -21.86 -10.35 -21.79
C GLY A 380 -21.46 -11.81 -22.03
N GLN A 381 -20.80 -12.12 -23.15
CA GLN A 381 -20.35 -13.47 -23.49
C GLN A 381 -18.82 -13.58 -23.45
N GLU A 382 -18.30 -14.61 -22.79
CA GLU A 382 -16.88 -14.93 -22.86
C GLU A 382 -16.52 -15.48 -24.24
N THR A 383 -15.56 -14.84 -24.89
CA THR A 383 -15.02 -15.25 -26.19
C THR A 383 -13.53 -15.54 -26.03
N LYS A 384 -13.06 -16.68 -26.53
CA LYS A 384 -11.63 -16.99 -26.58
C LYS A 384 -10.97 -16.11 -27.65
N THR A 385 -9.98 -15.31 -27.26
CA THR A 385 -9.31 -14.37 -28.16
C THR A 385 -7.83 -14.67 -28.34
N LEU A 386 -7.22 -15.43 -27.43
CA LEU A 386 -5.84 -15.87 -27.53
C LEU A 386 -5.69 -17.33 -27.09
N GLU A 387 -4.82 -18.05 -27.78
CA GLU A 387 -4.32 -19.35 -27.36
C GLU A 387 -2.81 -19.40 -27.60
N ILE A 388 -2.04 -19.83 -26.61
CA ILE A 388 -0.60 -19.99 -26.73
C ILE A 388 -0.25 -21.42 -26.34
N SER A 389 0.45 -22.12 -27.23
CA SER A 389 1.08 -23.39 -26.93
C SER A 389 2.55 -23.17 -26.57
N TYR A 390 2.98 -23.77 -25.46
CA TYR A 390 4.35 -23.68 -24.96
C TYR A 390 5.04 -25.03 -25.09
N THR A 391 6.27 -25.01 -25.60
CA THR A 391 7.15 -26.18 -25.67
C THR A 391 8.47 -25.83 -24.99
N ARG A 392 8.86 -26.60 -23.98
CA ARG A 392 10.10 -26.37 -23.24
C ARG A 392 11.29 -26.50 -24.18
N LYS A 393 12.23 -25.55 -24.10
CA LYS A 393 13.48 -25.62 -24.87
C LYS A 393 14.41 -26.66 -24.25
N LYS A 394 15.09 -27.40 -25.11
CA LYS A 394 16.11 -28.38 -24.73
C LYS A 394 17.41 -27.71 -24.31
#